data_AF-A0A947SM23-F1
#
_entry.id   AF-A0A947SM23-F1
#
_cell.length_a   1.000
_cell.length_b   1.000
_cell.length_c   1.000
_cell.angle_alpha   90.00
_cell.angle_beta   90.00
_cell.angle_gamma   90.00
#
_symmetry.space_group_name_H-M   'P 1'
#
loop_
_entity.id
_entity.type
_entity.pdbx_description
1 polymer ?
#
loop_
_entity_poly.entity_id
_entity_poly.type
_entity_poly.pdbx_seq_one_letter_code
_entity_poly.pdbx_strand_id
1 'polypeptide(L)'
;MPLKFEGEVMSPEEQKRKEMGNKDPLRDKLEIELTEEDIEIIEEAEEALEKKWKEPPIKAGEVFHPEEELKNVLAFPKSERKEALERYKEKLMYQKEGLAEMQEELIKRIRQNPNEKTDELLEAVDEFAEVYGLTPDQVSATGDMLCEYKVKRAHLLNFLSEYPDDEERFKILFGAEPKGEIEVIEGPMTIFFRCKNAEDFERIYFQYRFLEEGDDYKLTKEEKKRAKEVVGAFIKNCRIGELKGTVIIENNAAGRPLEDPESQALYEHEEQHAMYDMMKEEMQFGKAFRELQEAGGDDKKTEAAIVNFLKERRDFWADSAKDEILAYMKGGHRSVKDIIKILSRRRLAGGIYDYYAMDKQSILDVAKNDFTKIVPKEPAEIEKMTKKQMNKVYDRKEFDDMLEKGIDAYIKLWNAFEDKIDNPQYKERIIAMLEREPLKRWPLVAKRLIEAKEKRKKN
;
A
#
# COMPACT_ATOMS: atom_id res chain seq x y z
N MET A 1 -44.33 0.65 40.65
CA MET A 1 -44.32 2.13 40.71
C MET A 1 -43.01 2.60 40.08
N PRO A 2 -43.03 3.30 38.94
CA PRO A 2 -41.81 3.78 38.32
C PRO A 2 -41.37 5.09 38.98
N LEU A 3 -40.10 5.15 39.37
CA LEU A 3 -39.41 6.33 39.86
C LEU A 3 -39.29 7.35 38.72
N LYS A 4 -39.84 8.55 38.92
CA LYS A 4 -39.65 9.70 38.03
C LYS A 4 -38.23 10.22 38.24
N PHE A 5 -37.41 10.16 37.20
CA PHE A 5 -36.15 10.90 37.14
C PHE A 5 -36.48 12.39 36.98
N GLU A 6 -36.09 13.18 37.98
CA GLU A 6 -36.10 14.64 37.91
C GLU A 6 -35.00 15.08 36.94
N GLY A 7 -35.34 16.04 36.07
CA GLY A 7 -34.53 16.43 34.93
C GLY A 7 -33.15 16.95 35.31
N GLU A 8 -32.15 16.47 34.57
CA GLU A 8 -30.79 16.99 34.62
C GLU A 8 -30.79 18.48 34.25
N VAL A 9 -30.35 19.29 35.22
CA VAL A 9 -30.02 20.69 34.99
C VAL A 9 -28.68 20.71 34.28
N MET A 10 -28.70 20.99 32.97
CA MET A 10 -27.48 21.18 32.17
C MET A 10 -26.54 22.16 32.88
N SER A 11 -25.26 21.83 32.92
CA SER A 11 -24.27 22.70 33.53
C SER A 11 -24.16 24.03 32.75
N PRO A 12 -23.73 25.14 33.39
CA PRO A 12 -23.45 26.39 32.68
C PRO A 12 -22.46 26.22 31.52
N GLU A 13 -21.58 25.22 31.57
CA GLU A 13 -20.64 24.88 30.49
C GLU A 13 -21.31 24.12 29.34
N GLU A 14 -22.31 23.27 29.62
CA GLU A 14 -23.14 22.63 28.59
C GLU A 14 -24.10 23.61 27.93
N GLN A 15 -24.65 24.58 28.66
CA GLN A 15 -25.38 25.70 28.08
C GLN A 15 -24.48 26.55 27.18
N LYS A 16 -23.23 26.81 27.59
CA LYS A 16 -22.24 27.51 26.76
C LYS A 16 -21.85 26.74 25.50
N ARG A 17 -21.75 25.41 25.58
CA ARG A 17 -21.51 24.53 24.41
C ARG A 17 -22.72 24.44 23.48
N LYS A 18 -23.95 24.62 23.98
CA LYS A 18 -25.16 24.69 23.16
C LYS A 18 -25.35 26.05 22.49
N GLU A 19 -24.94 27.13 23.15
CA GLU A 19 -24.99 28.50 22.59
C GLU A 19 -23.85 28.78 21.61
N MET A 20 -22.69 28.14 21.79
CA MET A 20 -21.64 28.05 20.78
C MET A 20 -22.01 26.93 19.81
N GLY A 21 -22.99 27.20 18.94
CA GLY A 21 -23.38 26.31 17.85
C GLY A 21 -22.14 25.75 17.14
N ASN A 22 -22.24 24.49 16.73
CA ASN A 22 -21.21 23.65 16.12
C ASN A 22 -20.63 24.26 14.83
N LYS A 23 -19.93 25.38 14.97
CA LYS A 23 -19.21 26.09 13.92
C LYS A 23 -17.79 25.60 13.96
N ASP A 24 -17.56 24.55 13.19
CA ASP A 24 -16.24 24.22 12.70
C ASP A 24 -15.68 25.47 11.97
N PRO A 25 -14.61 26.13 12.50
CA PRO A 25 -14.06 27.35 11.90
C PRO A 25 -13.45 27.12 10.51
N LEU A 26 -13.24 25.87 10.10
CA LEU A 26 -12.76 25.49 8.78
C LEU A 26 -13.90 25.24 7.78
N ARG A 27 -15.12 24.97 8.25
CA ARG A 27 -16.27 24.66 7.38
C ARG A 27 -16.97 25.91 6.82
N ASP A 28 -16.99 27.01 7.57
CA ASP A 28 -17.56 28.30 7.13
C ASP A 28 -16.62 29.10 6.18
N LYS A 29 -15.51 28.53 5.71
CA LYS A 29 -14.54 29.21 4.82
C LYS A 29 -14.33 28.59 3.43
N LEU A 30 -15.01 27.49 3.11
CA LEU A 30 -14.87 26.81 1.82
C LEU A 30 -16.23 26.30 1.31
N GLU A 31 -17.28 27.11 1.40
CA GLU A 31 -18.33 27.04 0.37
C GLU A 31 -17.75 27.72 -0.87
N ILE A 32 -17.03 26.95 -1.67
CA ILE A 32 -16.70 27.37 -3.03
C ILE A 32 -18.02 27.22 -3.80
N GLU A 33 -18.74 28.32 -3.98
CA GLU A 33 -19.76 28.39 -5.03
C GLU A 33 -19.02 28.19 -6.35
N LEU A 34 -19.13 26.98 -6.91
CA LEU A 34 -18.64 26.67 -8.24
C LEU A 34 -19.31 27.64 -9.21
N THR A 35 -18.49 28.38 -9.94
CA THR A 35 -19.00 29.28 -10.96
C THR A 35 -19.56 28.47 -12.13
N GLU A 36 -20.41 29.08 -12.96
CA GLU A 36 -20.86 28.42 -14.21
C GLU A 36 -19.67 28.02 -15.10
N GLU A 37 -18.56 28.76 -15.03
CA GLU A 37 -17.30 28.45 -15.73
C GLU A 37 -16.60 27.22 -15.13
N ASP A 38 -16.63 27.03 -13.80
CA ASP A 38 -16.09 25.82 -13.15
C ASP A 38 -16.92 24.58 -13.50
N ILE A 39 -18.25 24.72 -13.60
CA ILE A 39 -19.16 23.65 -14.02
C ILE A 39 -18.92 23.28 -15.49
N GLU A 40 -18.77 24.27 -16.37
CA GLU A 40 -18.46 24.04 -17.80
C GLU A 40 -17.10 23.36 -17.99
N ILE A 41 -16.09 23.71 -17.18
CA ILE A 41 -14.78 23.04 -17.17
C ILE A 41 -14.88 21.59 -16.65
N ILE A 42 -15.73 21.33 -15.66
CA ILE A 42 -15.99 19.98 -15.13
C ILE A 42 -16.73 19.14 -16.19
N GLU A 43 -17.77 19.69 -16.82
CA GLU A 43 -18.54 19.01 -17.87
C GLU A 43 -17.68 18.74 -19.11
N GLU A 44 -16.81 19.67 -19.54
CA GLU A 44 -15.84 19.43 -20.63
C GLU A 44 -14.79 18.37 -20.23
N ALA A 45 -14.37 18.34 -18.96
CA ALA A 45 -13.43 17.32 -18.46
C ALA A 45 -14.09 15.93 -18.35
N GLU A 46 -15.36 15.85 -17.97
CA GLU A 46 -16.19 14.65 -17.95
C GLU A 46 -16.47 14.16 -19.38
N GLU A 47 -16.82 15.05 -20.32
CA GLU A 47 -17.02 14.70 -21.74
C GLU A 47 -15.69 14.27 -22.40
N ALA A 48 -14.56 14.83 -21.98
CA ALA A 48 -13.21 14.41 -22.39
C ALA A 48 -12.77 13.08 -21.74
N LEU A 49 -13.30 12.74 -20.56
CA LEU A 49 -13.14 11.44 -19.91
C LEU A 49 -14.04 10.37 -20.56
N GLU A 50 -15.27 10.70 -20.93
CA GLU A 50 -16.18 9.84 -21.69
C GLU A 50 -15.65 9.55 -23.12
N LYS A 51 -15.02 10.54 -23.78
CA LYS A 51 -14.42 10.36 -25.12
C LYS A 51 -13.15 9.50 -25.15
N LYS A 52 -12.74 8.88 -24.04
CA LYS A 52 -11.50 8.07 -23.97
C LYS A 52 -11.56 6.77 -24.78
N TRP A 53 -12.77 6.35 -25.13
CA TRP A 53 -13.07 5.29 -26.09
C TRP A 53 -14.29 5.70 -26.93
N LYS A 54 -14.17 5.79 -28.26
CA LYS A 54 -15.34 6.05 -29.11
C LYS A 54 -16.43 4.98 -28.94
N GLU A 55 -16.00 3.74 -28.70
CA GLU A 55 -16.82 2.64 -28.20
C GLU A 55 -15.95 1.86 -27.19
N PRO A 56 -16.38 1.70 -25.92
CA PRO A 56 -15.60 0.97 -24.94
C PRO A 56 -15.48 -0.51 -25.34
N PRO A 57 -14.33 -1.16 -25.10
CA PRO A 57 -14.10 -2.54 -25.51
C PRO A 57 -14.91 -3.56 -24.68
N ILE A 58 -15.45 -3.13 -23.54
CA ILE A 58 -16.38 -3.85 -22.69
C ILE A 58 -17.66 -3.00 -22.65
N LYS A 59 -18.82 -3.60 -22.88
CA LYS A 59 -20.11 -2.88 -22.82
C LYS A 59 -20.55 -2.70 -21.37
N ALA A 60 -21.34 -1.66 -21.09
CA ALA A 60 -21.97 -1.50 -19.77
C ALA A 60 -22.75 -2.77 -19.38
N GLY A 61 -22.46 -3.31 -18.19
CA GLY A 61 -23.01 -4.55 -17.66
C GLY A 61 -22.40 -5.85 -18.22
N GLU A 62 -21.46 -5.78 -19.16
CA GLU A 62 -20.67 -6.93 -19.61
C GLU A 62 -19.58 -7.24 -18.59
N VAL A 63 -19.55 -8.47 -18.06
CA VAL A 63 -18.47 -8.93 -17.18
C VAL A 63 -17.32 -9.51 -18.01
N PHE A 64 -16.10 -9.03 -17.79
CA PHE A 64 -14.89 -9.54 -18.44
C PHE A 64 -14.09 -10.42 -17.48
N HIS A 65 -14.03 -11.73 -17.76
CA HIS A 65 -13.23 -12.71 -17.02
C HIS A 65 -11.89 -12.96 -17.74
N PRO A 66 -10.76 -12.35 -17.31
CA PRO A 66 -9.51 -12.40 -18.07
C PRO A 66 -8.98 -13.82 -18.31
N GLU A 67 -9.03 -14.67 -17.29
CA GLU A 67 -8.50 -16.04 -17.36
C GLU A 67 -9.31 -16.91 -18.32
N GLU A 68 -10.64 -16.75 -18.33
CA GLU A 68 -11.54 -17.49 -19.20
C GLU A 68 -11.45 -16.99 -20.63
N GLU A 69 -11.47 -15.67 -20.84
CA GLU A 69 -11.36 -15.11 -22.18
C GLU A 69 -9.99 -15.43 -22.82
N LEU A 70 -8.90 -15.44 -22.04
CA LEU A 70 -7.60 -15.88 -22.55
C LEU A 70 -7.60 -17.36 -22.96
N LYS A 71 -8.22 -18.24 -22.17
CA LYS A 71 -8.37 -19.66 -22.56
C LYS A 71 -9.13 -19.77 -23.88
N ASN A 72 -10.20 -19.00 -24.05
CA ASN A 72 -10.98 -18.96 -25.29
C ASN A 72 -10.14 -18.45 -26.47
N VAL A 73 -9.39 -17.35 -26.29
CA VAL A 73 -8.46 -16.80 -27.30
C VAL A 73 -7.43 -17.85 -27.74
N LEU A 74 -6.88 -18.62 -26.81
CA LEU A 74 -5.88 -19.65 -27.11
C LEU A 74 -6.48 -20.86 -27.85
N ALA A 75 -7.79 -21.08 -27.75
CA ALA A 75 -8.49 -22.13 -28.48
C ALA A 75 -8.73 -21.79 -29.97
N PHE A 76 -8.68 -20.52 -30.36
CA PHE A 76 -8.84 -20.12 -31.77
C PHE A 76 -7.74 -20.70 -32.69
N PRO A 77 -8.07 -20.92 -33.99
CA PRO A 77 -7.08 -21.20 -35.03
C PRO A 77 -5.98 -20.13 -35.06
N LYS A 78 -4.75 -20.52 -35.45
CA LYS A 78 -3.59 -19.60 -35.47
C LYS A 78 -3.83 -18.33 -36.31
N SER A 79 -4.63 -18.43 -37.37
CA SER A 79 -5.00 -17.30 -38.25
C SER A 79 -5.85 -16.25 -37.54
N GLU A 80 -6.78 -16.66 -36.69
CA GLU A 80 -7.73 -15.77 -35.99
C GLU A 80 -7.22 -15.33 -34.62
N ARG A 81 -6.31 -16.13 -34.03
CA ARG A 81 -5.77 -15.89 -32.69
C ARG A 81 -5.12 -14.52 -32.54
N LYS A 82 -4.46 -14.01 -33.58
CA LYS A 82 -3.80 -12.69 -33.51
C LYS A 82 -4.80 -11.59 -33.21
N GLU A 83 -5.91 -11.57 -33.95
CA GLU A 83 -6.95 -10.54 -33.81
C GLU A 83 -7.73 -10.70 -32.49
N ALA A 84 -8.08 -11.93 -32.13
CA ALA A 84 -8.72 -12.24 -30.84
C ALA A 84 -7.84 -11.82 -29.66
N LEU A 85 -6.52 -12.03 -29.75
CA LEU A 85 -5.56 -11.62 -28.72
C LEU A 85 -5.43 -10.09 -28.61
N GLU A 86 -5.55 -9.35 -29.71
CA GLU A 86 -5.57 -7.88 -29.64
C GLU A 86 -6.82 -7.37 -28.94
N ARG A 87 -8.02 -7.88 -29.28
CA ARG A 87 -9.27 -7.53 -28.56
C ARG A 87 -9.20 -7.86 -27.07
N TYR A 88 -8.69 -9.05 -26.72
CA TYR A 88 -8.47 -9.44 -25.33
C TYR A 88 -7.55 -8.46 -24.59
N LYS A 89 -6.46 -8.02 -25.22
CA LYS A 89 -5.56 -7.04 -24.61
C LYS A 89 -6.25 -5.69 -24.41
N GLU A 90 -7.09 -5.25 -25.35
CA GLU A 90 -7.84 -3.99 -25.23
C GLU A 90 -8.82 -4.05 -24.06
N LYS A 91 -9.62 -5.12 -23.94
CA LYS A 91 -10.49 -5.35 -22.78
C LYS A 91 -9.72 -5.42 -21.46
N LEU A 92 -8.62 -6.19 -21.43
CA LEU A 92 -7.79 -6.32 -20.23
C LEU A 92 -7.19 -4.99 -19.80
N MET A 93 -6.75 -4.16 -20.74
CA MET A 93 -6.26 -2.82 -20.43
C MET A 93 -7.38 -1.91 -19.93
N TYR A 94 -8.57 -1.99 -20.53
CA TYR A 94 -9.73 -1.21 -20.10
C TYR A 94 -10.18 -1.55 -18.68
N GLN A 95 -10.34 -2.85 -18.37
CA GLN A 95 -10.67 -3.30 -17.01
C GLN A 95 -9.62 -2.84 -15.99
N LYS A 96 -8.32 -2.90 -16.34
CA LYS A 96 -7.23 -2.42 -15.47
C LYS A 96 -7.23 -0.92 -15.26
N GLU A 97 -7.55 -0.14 -16.29
CA GLU A 97 -7.75 1.29 -16.16
C GLU A 97 -8.91 1.56 -15.19
N GLY A 98 -10.03 0.87 -15.33
CA GLY A 98 -11.18 0.98 -14.41
C GLY A 98 -10.88 0.62 -12.97
N LEU A 99 -10.17 -0.48 -12.75
CA LEU A 99 -9.71 -0.88 -11.43
C LEU A 99 -8.80 0.16 -10.76
N ALA A 100 -7.92 0.80 -11.54
CA ALA A 100 -7.06 1.86 -11.05
C ALA A 100 -7.85 3.14 -10.72
N GLU A 101 -8.82 3.51 -11.56
CA GLU A 101 -9.71 4.65 -11.34
C GLU A 101 -10.61 4.44 -10.11
N MET A 102 -11.18 3.25 -9.95
CA MET A 102 -11.96 2.85 -8.79
C MET A 102 -11.15 3.00 -7.50
N GLN A 103 -9.92 2.47 -7.50
CA GLN A 103 -9.03 2.54 -6.33
C GLN A 103 -8.71 3.99 -5.96
N GLU A 104 -8.39 4.82 -6.94
CA GLU A 104 -8.11 6.24 -6.74
C GLU A 104 -9.32 6.97 -6.14
N GLU A 105 -10.50 6.79 -6.73
CA GLU A 105 -11.73 7.45 -6.27
C GLU A 105 -12.10 7.02 -4.85
N LEU A 106 -11.99 5.73 -4.52
CA LEU A 106 -12.24 5.23 -3.17
C LEU A 106 -11.25 5.82 -2.16
N ILE A 107 -9.95 5.89 -2.46
CA ILE A 107 -8.95 6.50 -1.58
C ILE A 107 -9.26 7.99 -1.39
N LYS A 108 -9.59 8.70 -2.46
CA LYS A 108 -9.95 10.12 -2.41
C LYS A 108 -11.18 10.35 -1.53
N ARG A 109 -12.24 9.57 -1.71
CA ARG A 109 -13.44 9.60 -0.87
C ARG A 109 -13.12 9.33 0.60
N ILE A 110 -12.34 8.29 0.89
CA ILE A 110 -11.87 7.95 2.24
C ILE A 110 -11.09 9.11 2.87
N ARG A 111 -10.22 9.79 2.12
CA ARG A 111 -9.45 10.94 2.64
C ARG A 111 -10.33 12.16 2.89
N GLN A 112 -11.26 12.46 1.99
CA GLN A 112 -12.16 13.62 2.08
C GLN A 112 -13.24 13.42 3.15
N ASN A 113 -13.74 12.21 3.30
CA ASN A 113 -14.74 11.83 4.27
C ASN A 113 -14.46 10.42 4.83
N PRO A 114 -13.57 10.29 5.83
CA PRO A 114 -13.24 8.99 6.41
C PRO A 114 -14.47 8.22 6.96
N ASN A 115 -15.52 8.96 7.30
CA ASN A 115 -16.75 8.43 7.89
C ASN A 115 -17.88 8.19 6.86
N GLU A 116 -17.61 8.29 5.55
CA GLU A 116 -18.58 7.99 4.47
C GLU A 116 -19.24 6.62 4.66
N LYS A 117 -20.51 6.43 4.30
CA LYS A 117 -21.15 5.13 4.59
C LYS A 117 -20.56 4.04 3.72
N THR A 118 -20.50 2.81 4.24
CA THR A 118 -20.04 1.66 3.45
C THR A 118 -20.88 1.46 2.19
N ASP A 119 -22.19 1.65 2.28
CA ASP A 119 -23.11 1.52 1.14
C ASP A 119 -22.79 2.54 0.04
N GLU A 120 -22.45 3.80 0.39
CA GLU A 120 -22.08 4.85 -0.57
C GLU A 120 -20.75 4.53 -1.28
N LEU A 121 -19.80 3.89 -0.57
CA LEU A 121 -18.54 3.42 -1.15
C LEU A 121 -18.76 2.18 -2.05
N LEU A 122 -19.67 1.28 -1.67
CA LEU A 122 -20.03 0.10 -2.47
C LEU A 122 -20.81 0.46 -3.72
N GLU A 123 -21.69 1.47 -3.67
CA GLU A 123 -22.37 2.02 -4.85
C GLU A 123 -21.35 2.50 -5.89
N ALA A 124 -20.29 3.20 -5.45
CA ALA A 124 -19.20 3.58 -6.35
C ALA A 124 -18.50 2.35 -6.96
N VAL A 125 -18.26 1.28 -6.18
CA VAL A 125 -17.68 0.03 -6.70
C VAL A 125 -18.58 -0.59 -7.77
N ASP A 126 -19.89 -0.61 -7.56
CA ASP A 126 -20.87 -1.17 -8.50
C ASP A 126 -20.91 -0.36 -9.81
N GLU A 127 -20.83 0.97 -9.75
CA GLU A 127 -20.71 1.84 -10.93
C GLU A 127 -19.46 1.49 -11.76
N PHE A 128 -18.30 1.35 -11.11
CA PHE A 128 -17.08 0.91 -11.79
C PHE A 128 -17.20 -0.53 -12.33
N ALA A 129 -17.89 -1.41 -11.60
CA ALA A 129 -18.13 -2.79 -12.03
C ALA A 129 -18.94 -2.86 -13.31
N GLU A 130 -20.00 -2.06 -13.41
CA GLU A 130 -20.86 -1.98 -14.59
C GLU A 130 -20.10 -1.42 -15.80
N VAL A 131 -19.33 -0.34 -15.62
CA VAL A 131 -18.65 0.35 -16.72
C VAL A 131 -17.44 -0.44 -17.25
N TYR A 132 -16.63 -1.00 -16.36
CA TYR A 132 -15.35 -1.62 -16.73
C TYR A 132 -15.38 -3.15 -16.74
N GLY A 133 -16.56 -3.74 -16.52
CA GLY A 133 -16.79 -5.18 -16.51
C GLY A 133 -15.99 -5.90 -15.46
N LEU A 134 -16.02 -5.40 -14.22
CA LEU A 134 -15.35 -6.07 -13.10
C LEU A 134 -16.04 -7.40 -12.80
N THR A 135 -15.24 -8.39 -12.44
CA THR A 135 -15.75 -9.71 -12.05
C THR A 135 -16.38 -9.67 -10.66
N PRO A 136 -17.34 -10.57 -10.36
CA PRO A 136 -17.91 -10.68 -9.01
C PRO A 136 -16.84 -10.86 -7.91
N ASP A 137 -15.77 -11.61 -8.20
CA ASP A 137 -14.67 -11.82 -7.27
C ASP A 137 -13.92 -10.51 -6.96
N GLN A 138 -13.71 -9.66 -7.98
CA GLN A 138 -13.07 -8.35 -7.80
C GLN A 138 -13.97 -7.39 -6.99
N VAL A 139 -15.27 -7.39 -7.25
CA VAL A 139 -16.25 -6.60 -6.48
C VAL A 139 -16.29 -7.07 -5.03
N SER A 140 -16.39 -8.38 -4.81
CA SER A 140 -16.39 -8.97 -3.47
C SER A 140 -15.10 -8.65 -2.71
N ALA A 141 -13.93 -8.82 -3.32
CA ALA A 141 -12.65 -8.51 -2.70
C ALA A 141 -12.53 -7.03 -2.31
N THR A 142 -13.07 -6.13 -3.15
CA THR A 142 -13.13 -4.69 -2.85
C THR A 142 -14.09 -4.41 -1.69
N GLY A 143 -15.24 -5.08 -1.65
CA GLY A 143 -16.19 -4.98 -0.55
C GLY A 143 -15.61 -5.46 0.79
N ASP A 144 -14.89 -6.58 0.79
CA ASP A 144 -14.19 -7.10 1.98
C ASP A 144 -13.16 -6.09 2.51
N MET A 145 -12.39 -5.48 1.60
CA MET A 145 -11.41 -4.44 1.92
C MET A 145 -12.06 -3.17 2.50
N LEU A 146 -13.20 -2.72 1.97
CA LEU A 146 -13.97 -1.60 2.52
C LEU A 146 -14.57 -1.93 3.90
N CYS A 147 -14.98 -3.17 4.12
CA CYS A 147 -15.44 -3.62 5.43
C CYS A 147 -14.29 -3.60 6.45
N GLU A 148 -13.11 -4.10 6.09
CA GLU A 148 -11.92 -4.05 6.94
C GLU A 148 -11.53 -2.61 7.29
N TYR A 149 -11.53 -1.71 6.29
CA TYR A 149 -11.32 -0.27 6.49
C TYR A 149 -12.26 0.28 7.58
N LYS A 150 -13.56 -0.01 7.50
CA LYS A 150 -14.55 0.50 8.45
C LYS A 150 -14.39 -0.07 9.85
N VAL A 151 -14.05 -1.34 9.96
CA VAL A 151 -13.74 -1.96 11.25
C VAL A 151 -12.52 -1.27 11.88
N LYS A 152 -11.42 -1.12 11.14
CA LYS A 152 -10.22 -0.41 11.61
C LYS A 152 -10.51 1.03 12.01
N ARG A 153 -11.26 1.77 11.20
CA ARG A 153 -11.66 3.15 11.48
C ARG A 153 -12.50 3.26 12.75
N ALA A 154 -13.46 2.36 12.96
CA ALA A 154 -14.25 2.35 14.18
C ALA A 154 -13.39 2.08 15.43
N HIS A 155 -12.46 1.12 15.37
CA HIS A 155 -11.53 0.86 16.46
C HIS A 155 -10.62 2.05 16.76
N LEU A 156 -10.12 2.72 15.71
CA LEU A 156 -9.32 3.91 15.83
C LEU A 156 -10.08 5.04 16.53
N LEU A 157 -11.30 5.35 16.09
CA LEU A 157 -12.13 6.40 16.70
C LEU A 157 -12.47 6.09 18.16
N ASN A 158 -12.80 4.83 18.46
CA ASN A 158 -13.04 4.41 19.83
C ASN A 158 -11.80 4.62 20.70
N PHE A 159 -10.62 4.24 20.21
CA PHE A 159 -9.35 4.43 20.92
C PHE A 159 -9.05 5.91 21.16
N LEU A 160 -9.19 6.78 20.14
CA LEU A 160 -8.95 8.21 20.29
C LEU A 160 -9.94 8.88 21.25
N SER A 161 -11.19 8.40 21.31
CA SER A 161 -12.21 8.89 22.23
C SER A 161 -12.02 8.39 23.67
N GLU A 162 -11.54 7.16 23.85
CA GLU A 162 -11.30 6.56 25.17
C GLU A 162 -10.09 7.18 25.86
N TYR A 163 -9.03 7.47 25.09
CA TYR A 163 -7.79 8.07 25.57
C TYR A 163 -7.60 9.44 24.90
N PRO A 164 -8.11 10.55 25.46
CA PRO A 164 -8.03 11.87 24.82
C PRO A 164 -6.63 12.52 24.90
N ASP A 165 -5.76 12.04 25.78
CA ASP A 165 -4.41 12.56 25.99
C ASP A 165 -3.37 11.79 25.14
N ASP A 166 -2.47 12.50 24.48
CA ASP A 166 -1.50 11.93 23.54
C ASP A 166 -0.42 11.09 24.23
N GLU A 167 -0.02 11.48 25.44
CA GLU A 167 0.95 10.71 26.23
C GLU A 167 0.31 9.40 26.73
N GLU A 168 -0.96 9.45 27.13
CA GLU A 168 -1.74 8.27 27.48
C GLU A 168 -1.90 7.32 26.28
N ARG A 169 -2.25 7.85 25.09
CA ARG A 169 -2.33 7.04 23.85
C ARG A 169 -1.02 6.31 23.56
N PHE A 170 0.11 7.01 23.66
CA PHE A 170 1.44 6.43 23.49
C PHE A 170 1.67 5.30 24.50
N LYS A 171 1.38 5.55 25.78
CA LYS A 171 1.56 4.57 26.86
C LYS A 171 0.73 3.31 26.63
N ILE A 172 -0.53 3.45 26.23
CA ILE A 172 -1.41 2.30 25.99
C ILE A 172 -0.92 1.48 24.80
N LEU A 173 -0.57 2.12 23.68
CA LEU A 173 -0.17 1.41 22.47
C LEU A 173 1.22 0.76 22.55
N PHE A 174 2.14 1.40 23.26
CA PHE A 174 3.56 1.00 23.26
C PHE A 174 4.06 0.54 24.63
N GLY A 175 3.28 0.68 25.70
CA GLY A 175 3.57 0.10 27.00
C GLY A 175 4.58 0.84 27.86
N ALA A 176 4.91 2.09 27.54
CA ALA A 176 5.79 2.92 28.37
C ALA A 176 5.33 4.37 28.33
N GLU A 177 5.61 5.10 29.40
CA GLU A 177 5.46 6.55 29.40
C GLU A 177 6.39 7.17 28.34
N PRO A 178 5.92 8.17 27.57
CA PRO A 178 6.80 8.89 26.67
C PRO A 178 7.83 9.70 27.46
N LYS A 179 9.01 9.88 26.87
CA LYS A 179 10.12 10.65 27.46
C LYS A 179 10.12 12.11 26.99
N GLY A 180 9.46 12.41 25.89
CA GLY A 180 9.18 13.77 25.45
C GLY A 180 7.76 13.93 24.99
N GLU A 181 7.47 15.10 24.45
CA GLU A 181 6.16 15.44 23.93
C GLU A 181 5.81 14.55 22.72
N ILE A 182 4.58 14.04 22.74
CA ILE A 182 3.95 13.27 21.67
C ILE A 182 2.81 14.12 21.11
N GLU A 183 2.74 14.19 19.79
CA GLU A 183 1.59 14.75 19.06
C GLU A 183 0.95 13.62 18.26
N VAL A 184 -0.35 13.43 18.43
CA VAL A 184 -1.13 12.42 17.71
C VAL A 184 -2.07 13.10 16.73
N ILE A 185 -1.96 12.73 15.46
CA ILE A 185 -2.84 13.20 14.40
C ILE A 185 -3.69 12.04 13.91
N GLU A 186 -4.99 12.29 13.82
CA GLU A 186 -5.96 11.37 13.25
C GLU A 186 -5.90 11.39 11.71
N GLY A 187 -5.59 10.25 11.11
CA GLY A 187 -5.71 10.02 9.67
C GLY A 187 -6.96 9.22 9.31
N PRO A 188 -7.23 9.01 8.00
CA PRO A 188 -8.44 8.30 7.54
C PRO A 188 -8.57 6.88 8.08
N MET A 189 -7.46 6.15 8.17
CA MET A 189 -7.39 4.82 8.81
C MET A 189 -6.16 4.68 9.70
N THR A 190 -5.43 5.77 9.94
CA THR A 190 -4.13 5.76 10.59
C THR A 190 -4.08 6.69 11.78
N ILE A 191 -3.22 6.38 12.75
CA ILE A 191 -2.86 7.23 13.88
C ILE A 191 -1.41 7.63 13.65
N PHE A 192 -1.18 8.92 13.45
CA PHE A 192 0.15 9.46 13.16
C PHE A 192 0.78 10.05 14.42
N PHE A 193 1.80 9.36 14.94
CA PHE A 193 2.56 9.79 16.12
C PHE A 193 3.80 10.58 15.72
N ARG A 194 3.88 11.83 16.15
CA ARG A 194 5.06 12.67 15.98
C ARG A 194 5.82 12.75 17.28
N CYS A 195 7.00 12.13 17.32
CA CYS A 195 7.81 12.00 18.53
C CYS A 195 8.84 13.13 18.60
N LYS A 196 8.74 14.03 19.59
CA LYS A 196 9.77 15.06 19.82
C LYS A 196 11.01 14.52 20.57
N ASN A 197 10.98 13.26 20.98
CA ASN A 197 12.11 12.54 21.58
C ASN A 197 12.51 11.33 20.71
N ALA A 198 13.81 11.21 20.44
CA ALA A 198 14.33 10.13 19.60
C ALA A 198 14.21 8.73 20.25
N GLU A 199 14.22 8.63 21.59
CA GLU A 199 14.07 7.35 22.29
C GLU A 199 12.62 6.83 22.24
N ASP A 200 11.64 7.73 22.18
CA ASP A 200 10.23 7.38 21.99
C ASP A 200 10.00 6.85 20.57
N PHE A 201 10.58 7.52 19.57
CA PHE A 201 10.59 7.03 18.18
C PHE A 201 11.28 5.65 18.07
N GLU A 202 12.47 5.50 18.66
CA GLU A 202 13.21 4.23 18.70
C GLU A 202 12.36 3.09 19.29
N ARG A 203 11.59 3.38 20.35
CA ARG A 203 10.69 2.39 20.97
C ARG A 203 9.62 1.92 20.01
N ILE A 204 8.89 2.85 19.37
CA ILE A 204 7.80 2.47 18.46
C ILE A 204 8.36 1.75 17.23
N TYR A 205 9.45 2.24 16.65
CA TYR A 205 10.06 1.65 15.45
C TYR A 205 10.48 0.19 15.66
N PHE A 206 10.87 -0.17 16.89
CA PHE A 206 11.22 -1.54 17.27
C PHE A 206 10.15 -2.23 18.14
N GLN A 207 8.88 -1.79 18.07
CA GLN A 207 7.79 -2.31 18.93
C GLN A 207 7.68 -3.85 18.90
N TYR A 208 7.96 -4.51 17.77
CA TYR A 208 7.94 -5.97 17.66
C TYR A 208 8.90 -6.65 18.66
N ARG A 209 10.07 -6.06 18.93
CA ARG A 209 11.02 -6.58 19.92
C ARG A 209 10.45 -6.54 21.32
N PHE A 210 9.81 -5.44 21.69
CA PHE A 210 9.20 -5.29 23.01
C PHE A 210 7.99 -6.20 23.21
N LEU A 211 7.26 -6.51 22.13
CA LEU A 211 6.17 -7.48 22.16
C LEU A 211 6.69 -8.93 22.32
N GLU A 212 7.80 -9.27 21.66
CA GLU A 212 8.37 -10.64 21.69
C GLU A 212 9.25 -10.90 22.91
N GLU A 213 10.08 -9.94 23.30
CA GLU A 213 11.13 -10.08 24.31
C GLU A 213 10.78 -9.38 25.64
N GLY A 214 9.69 -8.60 25.67
CA GLY A 214 9.18 -7.91 26.85
C GLY A 214 9.64 -6.45 26.99
N ASP A 215 9.04 -5.73 27.94
CA ASP A 215 9.28 -4.28 28.14
C ASP A 215 10.69 -3.92 28.61
N ASP A 216 11.38 -4.85 29.24
CA ASP A 216 12.76 -4.68 29.72
C ASP A 216 13.80 -4.85 28.61
N TYR A 217 13.38 -5.14 27.37
CA TYR A 217 14.26 -5.25 26.23
C TYR A 217 15.08 -3.98 26.03
N LYS A 218 16.38 -4.16 25.75
CA LYS A 218 17.31 -3.05 25.51
C LYS A 218 17.78 -3.08 24.07
N LEU A 219 17.39 -2.05 23.33
CA LEU A 219 17.87 -1.84 21.96
C LEU A 219 19.40 -1.85 21.90
N THR A 220 19.91 -2.62 20.94
CA THR A 220 21.33 -2.67 20.61
C THR A 220 21.82 -1.34 20.04
N LYS A 221 23.13 -1.12 20.03
CA LYS A 221 23.72 0.11 19.45
C LYS A 221 23.39 0.23 17.96
N GLU A 222 23.36 -0.90 17.26
CA GLU A 222 23.07 -1.03 15.84
C GLU A 222 21.60 -0.68 15.55
N GLU A 223 20.67 -1.11 16.41
CA GLU A 223 19.24 -0.77 16.29
C GLU A 223 19.01 0.73 16.50
N LYS A 224 19.57 1.31 17.57
CA LYS A 224 19.49 2.76 17.81
C LYS A 224 20.08 3.56 16.65
N LYS A 225 21.21 3.11 16.10
CA LYS A 225 21.81 3.74 14.92
C LYS A 225 20.86 3.68 13.73
N ARG A 226 20.21 2.53 13.49
CA ARG A 226 19.25 2.36 12.39
C ARG A 226 18.04 3.28 12.55
N ALA A 227 17.45 3.39 13.74
CA ALA A 227 16.33 4.28 13.97
C ALA A 227 16.68 5.75 13.68
N LYS A 228 17.90 6.19 13.99
CA LYS A 228 18.37 7.56 13.69
C LYS A 228 18.54 7.85 12.19
N GLU A 229 18.61 6.82 11.35
CA GLU A 229 18.69 6.96 9.89
C GLU A 229 17.29 7.02 9.25
N VAL A 230 16.22 6.82 10.03
CA VAL A 230 14.83 6.78 9.59
C VAL A 230 14.09 8.01 10.12
N VAL A 231 13.34 8.68 9.25
CA VAL A 231 12.58 9.89 9.61
C VAL A 231 11.12 9.57 9.92
N GLY A 232 10.54 8.56 9.28
CA GLY A 232 9.24 8.01 9.63
C GLY A 232 9.09 6.56 9.19
N ALA A 233 8.01 5.94 9.63
CA ALA A 233 7.70 4.56 9.31
C ALA A 233 6.23 4.23 9.51
N PHE A 234 5.69 3.39 8.64
CA PHE A 234 4.46 2.63 8.87
C PHE A 234 4.72 1.41 9.77
N ILE A 235 3.94 1.28 10.85
CA ILE A 235 4.13 0.28 11.91
C ILE A 235 2.98 -0.72 11.89
N LYS A 236 3.32 -1.97 11.58
CA LYS A 236 2.33 -3.07 11.48
C LYS A 236 1.88 -3.63 12.82
N ASN A 237 2.66 -3.43 13.88
CA ASN A 237 2.44 -4.07 15.18
C ASN A 237 2.33 -3.05 16.31
N CYS A 238 1.30 -3.20 17.14
CA CYS A 238 1.12 -2.50 18.41
C CYS A 238 0.46 -3.45 19.43
N ARG A 239 0.27 -3.00 20.66
CA ARG A 239 -0.32 -3.82 21.73
C ARG A 239 -1.81 -4.09 21.56
N ILE A 240 -2.52 -3.18 20.93
CA ILE A 240 -3.96 -3.31 20.64
C ILE A 240 -4.10 -4.06 19.32
N GLY A 241 -4.64 -5.27 19.35
CA GLY A 241 -4.73 -6.13 18.17
C GLY A 241 -5.51 -5.48 17.02
N GLU A 242 -6.56 -4.74 17.37
CA GLU A 242 -7.50 -4.06 16.49
C GLU A 242 -6.88 -2.84 15.78
N LEU A 243 -5.76 -2.32 16.28
CA LEU A 243 -5.03 -1.17 15.70
C LEU A 243 -3.72 -1.59 15.01
N LYS A 244 -3.57 -2.88 14.72
CA LYS A 244 -2.43 -3.36 13.91
C LYS A 244 -2.55 -2.83 12.48
N GLY A 245 -1.43 -2.35 11.95
CA GLY A 245 -1.39 -1.78 10.62
C GLY A 245 -2.12 -0.44 10.49
N THR A 246 -2.29 0.31 11.60
CA THR A 246 -2.86 1.66 11.57
C THR A 246 -1.90 2.73 12.09
N VAL A 247 -0.68 2.38 12.51
CA VAL A 247 0.22 3.35 13.15
C VAL A 247 1.24 3.88 12.15
N ILE A 248 1.36 5.20 12.05
CA ILE A 248 2.47 5.90 11.38
C ILE A 248 3.28 6.62 12.46
N ILE A 249 4.59 6.67 12.31
CA ILE A 249 5.46 7.44 13.18
C ILE A 249 6.35 8.43 12.42
N GLU A 250 6.61 9.59 13.02
CA GLU A 250 7.64 10.54 12.60
C GLU A 250 8.62 10.81 13.75
N ASN A 251 9.91 10.78 13.43
CA ASN A 251 10.96 11.31 14.26
C ASN A 251 11.00 12.84 14.11
N ASN A 252 10.25 13.52 14.97
CA ASN A 252 10.14 14.98 14.99
C ASN A 252 10.97 15.60 16.12
N ALA A 253 12.13 15.04 16.44
CA ALA A 253 13.01 15.56 17.49
C ALA A 253 13.52 16.99 17.22
N ALA A 254 13.46 17.46 15.97
CA ALA A 254 13.77 18.83 15.59
C ALA A 254 12.61 19.82 15.83
N GLY A 255 11.40 19.32 16.15
CA GLY A 255 10.22 20.16 16.40
C GLY A 255 9.70 20.88 15.16
N ARG A 256 9.72 20.23 13.99
CA ARG A 256 9.11 20.77 12.77
C ARG A 256 7.59 20.89 12.95
N PRO A 257 6.95 21.95 12.42
CA PRO A 257 5.50 22.05 12.41
C PRO A 257 4.87 20.98 11.51
N LEU A 258 3.56 20.74 11.61
CA LEU A 258 2.88 19.74 10.77
C LEU A 258 2.78 20.20 9.31
N GLU A 259 2.66 21.51 9.12
CA GLU A 259 2.56 22.17 7.82
C GLU A 259 3.91 22.20 7.07
N ASP A 260 4.98 21.67 7.68
CA ASP A 260 6.26 21.52 7.00
C ASP A 260 6.09 20.56 5.80
N PRO A 261 6.48 20.98 4.58
CA PRO A 261 6.31 20.14 3.39
C PRO A 261 7.01 18.78 3.50
N GLU A 262 8.13 18.67 4.23
CA GLU A 262 8.79 17.37 4.41
C GLU A 262 7.98 16.45 5.34
N SER A 263 7.35 17.01 6.39
CA SER A 263 6.46 16.26 7.28
C SER A 263 5.17 15.83 6.57
N GLN A 264 4.58 16.69 5.74
CA GLN A 264 3.41 16.32 4.91
C GLN A 264 3.76 15.22 3.91
N ALA A 265 4.88 15.37 3.19
CA ALA A 265 5.38 14.37 2.27
C ALA A 265 5.66 13.02 2.93
N LEU A 266 6.20 13.05 4.15
CA LEU A 266 6.42 11.86 4.96
C LEU A 266 5.09 11.20 5.32
N TYR A 267 4.13 11.98 5.81
CA TYR A 267 2.81 11.45 6.13
C TYR A 267 2.16 10.79 4.90
N GLU A 268 2.16 11.44 3.74
CA GLU A 268 1.63 10.88 2.50
C GLU A 268 2.36 9.61 2.04
N HIS A 269 3.69 9.57 2.22
CA HIS A 269 4.53 8.39 1.93
C HIS A 269 4.14 7.22 2.84
N GLU A 270 4.07 7.42 4.15
CA GLU A 270 3.75 6.36 5.10
C GLU A 270 2.27 5.95 5.07
N GLU A 271 1.35 6.89 4.77
CA GLU A 271 -0.07 6.60 4.56
C GLU A 271 -0.26 5.73 3.32
N GLN A 272 0.53 5.94 2.25
CA GLN A 272 0.51 5.07 1.08
C GLN A 272 0.82 3.62 1.44
N HIS A 273 1.77 3.37 2.35
CA HIS A 273 2.05 2.00 2.83
C HIS A 273 0.86 1.41 3.58
N ALA A 274 0.17 2.20 4.42
CA ALA A 274 -1.01 1.74 5.15
C ALA A 274 -2.18 1.38 4.22
N MET A 275 -2.45 2.24 3.22
CA MET A 275 -3.47 2.00 2.19
C MET A 275 -3.10 0.78 1.34
N TYR A 276 -1.83 0.67 0.94
CA TYR A 276 -1.33 -0.46 0.15
C TYR A 276 -1.46 -1.79 0.91
N ASP A 277 -1.09 -1.81 2.20
CA ASP A 277 -1.16 -3.02 3.02
C ASP A 277 -2.59 -3.56 3.13
N MET A 278 -3.57 -2.66 3.21
CA MET A 278 -5.00 -3.01 3.24
C MET A 278 -5.51 -3.56 1.89
N MET A 279 -4.97 -3.08 0.77
CA MET A 279 -5.39 -3.48 -0.57
C MET A 279 -4.65 -4.72 -1.10
N LYS A 280 -3.58 -5.12 -0.42
CA LYS A 280 -2.70 -6.19 -0.89
C LYS A 280 -3.28 -7.56 -0.53
N GLU A 281 -3.41 -8.43 -1.53
CA GLU A 281 -3.68 -9.85 -1.29
C GLU A 281 -2.56 -10.48 -0.43
N GLU A 282 -2.95 -11.23 0.61
CA GLU A 282 -1.99 -11.93 1.45
C GLU A 282 -1.15 -12.91 0.62
N MET A 283 0.17 -12.68 0.62
CA MET A 283 1.12 -13.60 0.00
C MET A 283 1.10 -14.95 0.72
N GLN A 284 0.63 -15.98 0.04
CA GLN A 284 0.62 -17.34 0.58
C GLN A 284 1.97 -18.04 0.36
N PHE A 285 2.89 -17.94 1.34
CA PHE A 285 4.12 -18.74 1.36
C PHE A 285 3.88 -20.26 1.55
N GLY A 286 2.63 -20.67 1.80
CA GLY A 286 2.29 -22.06 2.08
C GLY A 286 2.56 -23.03 0.92
N LYS A 287 2.64 -22.55 -0.32
CA LYS A 287 2.85 -23.42 -1.48
C LYS A 287 4.24 -24.08 -1.48
N ALA A 288 5.31 -23.30 -1.34
CA ALA A 288 6.66 -23.86 -1.34
C ALA A 288 6.92 -24.82 -0.16
N PHE A 289 6.33 -24.55 1.01
CA PHE A 289 6.41 -25.46 2.16
C PHE A 289 5.68 -26.79 1.91
N ARG A 290 4.51 -26.77 1.25
CA ARG A 290 3.83 -27.99 0.79
C ARG A 290 4.68 -28.76 -0.21
N GLU A 291 5.27 -28.08 -1.19
CA GLU A 291 6.16 -28.71 -2.18
C GLU A 291 7.40 -29.35 -1.52
N LEU A 292 7.96 -28.72 -0.49
CA LEU A 292 9.05 -29.29 0.32
C LEU A 292 8.62 -30.55 1.06
N GLN A 293 7.41 -30.54 1.64
CA GLN A 293 6.85 -31.71 2.32
C GLN A 293 6.61 -32.88 1.34
N GLU A 294 6.06 -32.59 0.16
CA GLU A 294 5.80 -33.56 -0.91
C GLU A 294 7.10 -34.10 -1.55
N ALA A 295 8.22 -33.40 -1.42
CA ALA A 295 9.51 -33.85 -1.91
C ALA A 295 10.00 -35.12 -1.18
N GLY A 296 9.61 -35.31 0.09
CA GLY A 296 9.87 -36.55 0.84
C GLY A 296 11.35 -36.97 0.93
N GLY A 297 12.28 -36.01 0.83
CA GLY A 297 13.72 -36.27 0.83
C GLY A 297 14.36 -36.57 -0.53
N ASP A 298 13.59 -36.58 -1.64
CA ASP A 298 14.15 -36.64 -3.00
C ASP A 298 14.93 -35.36 -3.32
N ASP A 299 16.19 -35.50 -3.70
CA ASP A 299 17.09 -34.36 -3.94
C ASP A 299 16.56 -33.41 -5.01
N LYS A 300 16.05 -33.92 -6.13
CA LYS A 300 15.63 -33.08 -7.26
C LYS A 300 14.36 -32.32 -6.92
N LYS A 301 13.38 -32.98 -6.29
CA LYS A 301 12.15 -32.34 -5.83
C LYS A 301 12.44 -31.31 -4.73
N THR A 302 13.33 -31.64 -3.80
CA THR A 302 13.77 -30.72 -2.74
C THR A 302 14.45 -29.49 -3.35
N GLU A 303 15.38 -29.67 -4.29
CA GLU A 303 16.01 -28.53 -4.99
C GLU A 303 14.97 -27.67 -5.73
N ALA A 304 13.99 -28.28 -6.39
CA ALA A 304 12.93 -27.56 -7.09
C ALA A 304 12.04 -26.74 -6.13
N ALA A 305 11.65 -27.32 -5.01
CA ALA A 305 10.84 -26.64 -3.98
C ALA A 305 11.62 -25.49 -3.33
N ILE A 306 12.92 -25.68 -3.04
CA ILE A 306 13.82 -24.59 -2.60
C ILE A 306 13.87 -23.47 -3.64
N VAL A 307 13.98 -23.79 -4.94
CA VAL A 307 13.96 -22.78 -6.00
C VAL A 307 12.65 -22.00 -6.02
N ASN A 308 11.50 -22.66 -5.82
CA ASN A 308 10.21 -22.00 -5.78
C ASN A 308 10.07 -21.10 -4.54
N PHE A 309 10.50 -21.56 -3.36
CA PHE A 309 10.60 -20.74 -2.16
C PHE A 309 11.45 -19.48 -2.40
N LEU A 310 12.63 -19.62 -3.00
CA LEU A 310 13.52 -18.50 -3.29
C LEU A 310 12.90 -17.51 -4.30
N LYS A 311 12.11 -17.99 -5.26
CA LYS A 311 11.36 -17.13 -6.19
C LYS A 311 10.26 -16.36 -5.46
N GLU A 312 9.50 -17.02 -4.58
CA GLU A 312 8.48 -16.38 -3.75
C GLU A 312 9.10 -15.30 -2.85
N ARG A 313 10.25 -15.58 -2.20
CA ARG A 313 11.01 -14.58 -1.44
C ARG A 313 11.45 -13.40 -2.31
N ARG A 314 11.98 -13.68 -3.50
CA ARG A 314 12.41 -12.63 -4.44
C ARG A 314 11.23 -11.75 -4.88
N ASP A 315 10.10 -12.37 -5.23
CA ASP A 315 8.89 -11.64 -5.63
C ASP A 315 8.34 -10.82 -4.44
N PHE A 316 8.42 -11.33 -3.20
CA PHE A 316 8.10 -10.56 -1.99
C PHE A 316 8.92 -9.27 -1.87
N TRP A 317 10.24 -9.34 -2.03
CA TRP A 317 11.08 -8.13 -1.97
C TRP A 317 10.93 -7.23 -3.18
N ALA A 318 10.61 -7.79 -4.35
CA ALA A 318 10.24 -6.99 -5.51
C ALA A 318 8.97 -6.18 -5.22
N ASP A 319 7.99 -6.77 -4.53
CA ASP A 319 6.79 -6.06 -4.09
C ASP A 319 7.08 -5.02 -3.00
N SER A 320 7.98 -5.30 -2.04
CA SER A 320 8.41 -4.28 -1.07
C SER A 320 9.11 -3.10 -1.74
N ALA A 321 10.00 -3.37 -2.71
CA ALA A 321 10.65 -2.30 -3.45
C ALA A 321 9.67 -1.52 -4.33
N LYS A 322 8.70 -2.22 -4.94
CA LYS A 322 7.60 -1.62 -5.69
C LYS A 322 6.81 -0.64 -4.84
N ASP A 323 6.40 -1.06 -3.65
CA ASP A 323 5.68 -0.23 -2.67
C ASP A 323 6.47 1.03 -2.31
N GLU A 324 7.75 0.90 -1.95
CA GLU A 324 8.62 2.06 -1.69
C GLU A 324 8.76 3.00 -2.89
N ILE A 325 8.92 2.47 -4.11
CA ILE A 325 8.99 3.30 -5.32
C ILE A 325 7.72 4.12 -5.44
N LEU A 326 6.55 3.48 -5.32
CA LEU A 326 5.26 4.15 -5.46
C LEU A 326 5.04 5.20 -4.36
N ALA A 327 5.40 4.90 -3.11
CA ALA A 327 5.33 5.84 -2.00
C ALA A 327 6.22 7.08 -2.21
N TYR A 328 7.48 6.88 -2.64
CA TYR A 328 8.36 8.01 -2.98
C TYR A 328 7.84 8.85 -4.14
N MET A 329 7.28 8.18 -5.17
CA MET A 329 6.69 8.88 -6.29
C MET A 329 5.49 9.70 -5.82
N LYS A 330 4.64 9.15 -4.95
CA LYS A 330 3.47 9.81 -4.35
C LYS A 330 3.83 11.05 -3.54
N GLY A 331 4.84 11.00 -2.68
CA GLY A 331 5.30 12.18 -1.93
C GLY A 331 5.92 13.27 -2.83
N GLY A 332 6.48 12.93 -4.00
CA GLY A 332 6.85 13.93 -5.03
C GLY A 332 8.11 14.78 -4.77
N HIS A 333 8.79 14.63 -3.64
CA HIS A 333 9.95 15.47 -3.29
C HIS A 333 11.32 14.89 -3.63
N ARG A 334 11.40 13.66 -4.15
CA ARG A 334 12.68 13.01 -4.47
C ARG A 334 12.91 12.87 -5.96
N SER A 335 14.15 13.12 -6.38
CA SER A 335 14.54 12.82 -7.75
C SER A 335 14.62 11.30 -7.95
N VAL A 336 14.40 10.88 -9.18
CA VAL A 336 14.58 9.49 -9.65
C VAL A 336 15.92 8.91 -9.23
N LYS A 337 17.00 9.70 -9.39
CA LYS A 337 18.35 9.28 -9.03
C LYS A 337 18.48 9.04 -7.53
N ASP A 338 17.80 9.84 -6.72
CA ASP A 338 17.78 9.67 -5.27
C ASP A 338 17.00 8.42 -4.87
N ILE A 339 15.84 8.16 -5.48
CA ILE A 339 15.06 6.93 -5.24
C ILE A 339 15.88 5.68 -5.58
N ILE A 340 16.49 5.62 -6.77
CA ILE A 340 17.38 4.52 -7.17
C ILE A 340 18.51 4.38 -6.15
N LYS A 341 19.17 5.48 -5.79
CA LYS A 341 20.28 5.47 -4.83
C LYS A 341 19.84 4.95 -3.47
N ILE A 342 18.68 5.35 -2.96
CA ILE A 342 18.13 4.93 -1.67
C ILE A 342 17.84 3.42 -1.68
N LEU A 343 17.14 2.92 -2.70
CA LEU A 343 16.69 1.52 -2.79
C LEU A 343 17.82 0.55 -3.17
N SER A 344 18.81 1.00 -3.93
CA SER A 344 19.96 0.17 -4.33
C SER A 344 21.15 0.23 -3.36
N ARG A 345 21.15 1.15 -2.38
CA ARG A 345 22.28 1.30 -1.45
C ARG A 345 22.49 0.02 -0.65
N ARG A 346 23.72 -0.49 -0.65
CA ARG A 346 24.09 -1.66 0.16
C ARG A 346 24.06 -1.34 1.64
N ARG A 347 23.73 -2.34 2.47
CA ARG A 347 23.72 -2.22 3.93
C ARG A 347 25.09 -1.83 4.50
N LEU A 348 26.15 -2.44 3.98
CA LEU A 348 27.54 -2.11 4.36
C LEU A 348 27.91 -0.65 4.04
N ALA A 349 27.20 -0.03 3.10
CA ALA A 349 27.36 1.38 2.75
C ALA A 349 26.32 2.28 3.45
N GLY A 350 25.52 1.78 4.40
CA GLY A 350 24.47 2.52 5.09
C GLY A 350 23.13 2.57 4.34
N GLY A 351 22.82 1.56 3.54
CA GLY A 351 21.50 1.41 2.91
C GLY A 351 20.51 0.71 3.83
N ILE A 352 19.32 1.31 3.99
CA ILE A 352 18.25 0.77 4.85
C ILE A 352 17.39 -0.29 4.14
N TYR A 353 17.39 -0.30 2.80
CA TYR A 353 16.60 -1.18 1.93
C TYR A 353 17.43 -2.26 1.24
N ASP A 354 18.54 -2.73 1.83
CA ASP A 354 19.30 -3.86 1.28
C ASP A 354 18.57 -5.19 1.52
N TYR A 355 17.45 -5.35 0.81
CA TYR A 355 16.56 -6.50 0.85
C TYR A 355 17.33 -7.81 0.65
N TYR A 356 18.35 -7.78 -0.22
CA TYR A 356 19.16 -8.95 -0.50
C TYR A 356 20.05 -9.36 0.66
N ALA A 357 20.79 -8.44 1.26
CA ALA A 357 21.66 -8.77 2.39
C ALA A 357 20.84 -9.19 3.62
N MET A 358 19.70 -8.54 3.86
CA MET A 358 18.79 -8.87 4.94
C MET A 358 18.20 -10.26 4.79
N ASP A 359 17.74 -10.60 3.59
CA ASP A 359 17.03 -11.84 3.38
C ASP A 359 17.94 -13.07 3.32
N LYS A 360 19.18 -12.93 2.83
CA LYS A 360 20.09 -14.08 2.73
C LYS A 360 20.26 -14.80 4.05
N GLN A 361 20.44 -14.06 5.15
CA GLN A 361 20.58 -14.69 6.46
C GLN A 361 19.25 -15.32 6.91
N SER A 362 18.14 -14.59 6.76
CA SER A 362 16.80 -15.09 7.09
C SER A 362 16.46 -16.40 6.34
N ILE A 363 16.76 -16.48 5.04
CA ILE A 363 16.58 -17.68 4.22
C ILE A 363 17.39 -18.85 4.77
N LEU A 364 18.65 -18.62 5.15
CA LEU A 364 19.50 -19.67 5.69
C LEU A 364 19.03 -20.13 7.07
N ASP A 365 18.49 -19.23 7.89
CA ASP A 365 17.94 -19.57 9.18
C ASP A 365 16.65 -20.39 9.03
N VAL A 366 15.75 -20.01 8.12
CA VAL A 366 14.55 -20.81 7.76
C VAL A 366 14.96 -22.19 7.22
N ALA A 367 15.97 -22.25 6.35
CA ALA A 367 16.47 -23.51 5.81
C ALA A 367 17.05 -24.43 6.91
N LYS A 368 17.72 -23.87 7.92
CA LYS A 368 18.27 -24.63 9.05
C LYS A 368 17.21 -25.08 10.04
N ASN A 369 16.26 -24.21 10.35
CA ASN A 369 15.34 -24.40 11.46
C ASN A 369 14.03 -25.04 11.03
N ASP A 370 13.54 -24.76 9.82
CA ASP A 370 12.19 -25.14 9.41
C ASP A 370 12.20 -26.19 8.30
N PHE A 371 13.05 -26.04 7.28
CA PHE A 371 13.11 -27.06 6.20
C PHE A 371 13.59 -28.41 6.72
N THR A 372 14.47 -28.43 7.73
CA THR A 372 14.97 -29.66 8.36
C THR A 372 13.92 -30.40 9.18
N LYS A 373 12.85 -29.72 9.61
CA LYS A 373 11.69 -30.36 10.26
C LYS A 373 10.78 -31.06 9.26
N ILE A 374 10.87 -30.70 7.98
CA ILE A 374 9.95 -31.12 6.90
C ILE A 374 10.61 -32.14 5.99
N VAL A 375 11.88 -31.89 5.63
CA VAL A 375 12.67 -32.74 4.75
C VAL A 375 13.60 -33.60 5.61
N PRO A 376 13.57 -34.94 5.49
CA PRO A 376 14.40 -35.84 6.30
C PRO A 376 15.85 -35.85 5.81
N LYS A 377 16.55 -34.71 5.96
CA LYS A 377 17.95 -34.50 5.60
C LYS A 377 18.66 -33.74 6.70
N GLU A 378 19.98 -33.94 6.79
CA GLU A 378 20.81 -33.22 7.75
C GLU A 378 20.80 -31.70 7.47
N PRO A 379 20.80 -30.85 8.51
CA PRO A 379 20.78 -29.39 8.34
C PRO A 379 21.87 -28.84 7.43
N ALA A 380 23.07 -29.43 7.48
CA ALA A 380 24.19 -29.03 6.64
C ALA A 380 23.94 -29.30 5.14
N GLU A 381 23.20 -30.37 4.81
CA GLU A 381 22.86 -30.70 3.42
C GLU A 381 21.82 -29.72 2.87
N ILE A 382 20.76 -29.45 3.63
CA ILE A 382 19.72 -28.48 3.25
C ILE A 382 20.31 -27.08 3.12
N GLU A 383 21.16 -26.65 4.04
CA GLU A 383 21.85 -25.37 3.95
C GLU A 383 22.72 -25.29 2.68
N LYS A 384 23.47 -26.36 2.37
CA LYS A 384 24.31 -26.42 1.16
C LYS A 384 23.47 -26.36 -0.12
N MET A 385 22.36 -27.09 -0.19
CA MET A 385 21.41 -27.05 -1.31
C MET A 385 20.81 -25.64 -1.46
N THR A 386 20.39 -25.04 -0.35
CA THR A 386 19.82 -23.68 -0.32
C THR A 386 20.83 -22.65 -0.81
N LYS A 387 22.07 -22.66 -0.31
CA LYS A 387 23.14 -21.77 -0.80
C LYS A 387 23.39 -21.94 -2.30
N LYS A 388 23.43 -23.19 -2.78
CA LYS A 388 23.61 -23.51 -4.20
C LYS A 388 22.50 -22.91 -5.06
N GLN A 389 21.23 -23.05 -4.67
CA GLN A 389 20.12 -22.51 -5.46
C GLN A 389 19.96 -20.99 -5.30
N MET A 390 20.23 -20.45 -4.12
CA MET A 390 20.23 -19.01 -3.84
C MET A 390 21.19 -18.27 -4.77
N ASN A 391 22.39 -18.79 -4.99
CA ASN A 391 23.34 -18.19 -5.95
C ASN A 391 22.85 -18.19 -7.41
N LYS A 392 21.82 -18.98 -7.76
CA LYS A 392 21.25 -19.02 -9.12
C LYS A 392 20.01 -18.15 -9.28
N VAL A 393 19.14 -18.11 -8.27
CA VAL A 393 17.84 -17.44 -8.32
C VAL A 393 17.91 -16.01 -7.77
N TYR A 394 18.90 -15.76 -6.91
CA TYR A 394 19.00 -14.57 -6.09
C TYR A 394 20.21 -13.72 -6.53
N ASP A 395 20.24 -13.35 -7.81
CA ASP A 395 21.22 -12.42 -8.36
C ASP A 395 20.87 -10.98 -7.96
N ARG A 396 21.83 -10.30 -7.33
CA ARG A 396 21.69 -8.90 -6.94
C ARG A 396 21.62 -7.98 -8.15
N LYS A 397 22.39 -8.26 -9.20
CA LYS A 397 22.42 -7.43 -10.40
C LYS A 397 21.07 -7.46 -11.12
N GLU A 398 20.44 -8.62 -11.22
CA GLU A 398 19.09 -8.76 -11.79
C GLU A 398 18.08 -7.89 -11.03
N PHE A 399 18.20 -7.79 -9.70
CA PHE A 399 17.34 -6.94 -8.89
C PHE A 399 17.60 -5.45 -9.10
N ASP A 400 18.86 -5.02 -9.06
CA ASP A 400 19.21 -3.61 -9.29
C ASP A 400 18.75 -3.18 -10.71
N ASP A 401 18.95 -4.03 -11.73
CA ASP A 401 18.45 -3.82 -13.09
C ASP A 401 16.91 -3.75 -13.14
N MET A 402 16.21 -4.55 -12.31
CA MET A 402 14.75 -4.53 -12.21
C MET A 402 14.24 -3.23 -11.56
N LEU A 403 14.91 -2.73 -10.52
CA LEU A 403 14.59 -1.44 -9.89
C LEU A 403 14.74 -0.30 -10.90
N GLU A 404 15.89 -0.24 -11.59
CA GLU A 404 16.18 0.81 -12.56
C GLU A 404 15.15 0.82 -13.70
N LYS A 405 14.85 -0.35 -14.27
CA LYS A 405 13.84 -0.48 -15.34
C LYS A 405 12.43 -0.16 -14.85
N GLY A 406 12.09 -0.52 -13.61
CA GLY A 406 10.80 -0.19 -13.01
C GLY A 406 10.65 1.32 -12.87
N ILE A 407 11.62 1.99 -12.26
CA ILE A 407 11.61 3.45 -12.08
C ILE A 407 11.60 4.18 -13.43
N ASP A 408 12.42 3.75 -14.40
CA ASP A 408 12.39 4.27 -15.78
C ASP A 408 11.03 4.09 -16.46
N ALA A 409 10.37 2.95 -16.25
CA ALA A 409 9.03 2.70 -16.76
C ALA A 409 7.98 3.66 -16.16
N TYR A 410 8.04 3.91 -14.85
CA TYR A 410 7.20 4.90 -14.18
C TYR A 410 7.41 6.30 -14.80
N ILE A 411 8.66 6.74 -14.95
CA ILE A 411 8.98 8.07 -15.51
C ILE A 411 8.48 8.23 -16.93
N LYS A 412 8.70 7.21 -17.77
CA LYS A 412 8.20 7.22 -19.14
C LYS A 412 6.69 7.31 -19.18
N LEU A 413 6.01 6.62 -18.27
CA LEU A 413 4.56 6.69 -18.15
C LEU A 413 4.14 8.09 -17.67
N TRP A 414 4.76 8.63 -16.63
CA TRP A 414 4.52 10.00 -16.15
C TRP A 414 4.69 11.04 -17.27
N ASN A 415 5.82 11.03 -17.97
CA ASN A 415 6.13 11.97 -19.06
C ASN A 415 5.24 11.77 -20.30
N ALA A 416 4.78 10.55 -20.56
CA ALA A 416 3.82 10.33 -21.65
C ALA A 416 2.44 10.91 -21.32
N PHE A 417 2.15 11.14 -20.04
CA PHE A 417 0.92 11.73 -19.51
C PHE A 417 1.12 13.16 -19.01
N GLU A 418 2.25 13.77 -19.41
CA GLU A 418 2.72 15.09 -18.98
C GLU A 418 1.79 16.25 -19.37
N ASP A 419 0.96 16.07 -20.40
CA ASP A 419 -0.11 17.00 -20.78
C ASP A 419 -1.15 17.24 -19.67
N LYS A 420 -1.01 16.54 -18.53
CA LYS A 420 -1.85 16.63 -17.35
C LYS A 420 -1.05 16.72 -16.03
N ILE A 421 0.20 17.22 -16.06
CA ILE A 421 1.05 17.37 -14.85
C ILE A 421 0.31 18.09 -13.72
N ASP A 422 -0.50 19.09 -14.04
CA ASP A 422 -1.21 19.89 -13.05
C ASP A 422 -2.44 19.18 -12.43
N ASN A 423 -2.72 17.93 -12.82
CA ASN A 423 -3.79 17.14 -12.24
C ASN A 423 -3.22 15.99 -11.37
N PRO A 424 -3.21 16.15 -10.03
CA PRO A 424 -2.78 15.13 -9.07
C PRO A 424 -3.44 13.76 -9.25
N GLN A 425 -4.65 13.72 -9.83
CA GLN A 425 -5.39 12.48 -10.08
C GLN A 425 -4.62 11.53 -11.01
N TYR A 426 -3.94 12.06 -12.03
CA TYR A 426 -3.19 11.22 -12.97
C TYR A 426 -2.01 10.49 -12.32
N LYS A 427 -1.45 11.08 -11.26
CA LYS A 427 -0.37 10.48 -10.48
C LYS A 427 -0.87 9.25 -9.72
N GLU A 428 -1.96 9.41 -8.98
CA GLU A 428 -2.59 8.32 -8.23
C GLU A 428 -3.04 7.19 -9.17
N ARG A 429 -3.58 7.54 -10.34
CA ARG A 429 -3.93 6.57 -11.36
C ARG A 429 -2.74 5.76 -11.88
N ILE A 430 -1.62 6.42 -12.19
CA ILE A 430 -0.39 5.74 -12.63
C ILE A 430 0.11 4.80 -11.53
N ILE A 431 0.09 5.25 -10.28
CA ILE A 431 0.45 4.46 -9.11
C ILE A 431 -0.43 3.21 -9.05
N ALA A 432 -1.76 3.36 -9.06
CA ALA A 432 -2.71 2.26 -8.97
C ALA A 432 -2.58 1.25 -10.14
N MET A 433 -2.27 1.71 -11.36
CA MET A 433 -2.01 0.82 -12.51
C MET A 433 -0.76 -0.04 -12.31
N LEU A 434 0.31 0.55 -11.78
CA LEU A 434 1.61 -0.11 -11.62
C LEU A 434 1.66 -0.97 -10.35
N GLU A 435 0.93 -0.59 -9.30
CA GLU A 435 0.81 -1.30 -8.04
C GLU A 435 0.37 -2.76 -8.21
N ARG A 436 -0.58 -2.99 -9.12
CA ARG A 436 -1.17 -4.30 -9.42
C ARG A 436 -0.28 -5.16 -10.33
N GLU A 437 0.85 -4.63 -10.79
CA GLU A 437 1.77 -5.32 -11.69
C GLU A 437 3.08 -5.65 -10.96
N PRO A 438 3.60 -6.89 -11.11
CA PRO A 438 4.95 -7.21 -10.65
C PRO A 438 5.96 -6.21 -11.21
N LEU A 439 6.90 -5.75 -10.40
CA LEU A 439 7.88 -4.71 -10.78
C LEU A 439 8.62 -5.04 -12.11
N LYS A 440 8.99 -6.32 -12.31
CA LYS A 440 9.61 -6.82 -13.55
C LYS A 440 8.77 -6.60 -14.82
N ARG A 441 7.47 -6.40 -14.70
CA ARG A 441 6.52 -6.18 -15.81
C ARG A 441 6.25 -4.72 -16.11
N TRP A 442 6.61 -3.80 -15.22
CA TRP A 442 6.38 -2.37 -15.40
C TRP A 442 6.84 -1.81 -16.76
N PRO A 443 8.05 -2.16 -17.29
CA PRO A 443 8.46 -1.66 -18.61
C PRO A 443 7.51 -2.05 -19.74
N LEU A 444 6.96 -3.27 -19.68
CA LEU A 444 6.02 -3.76 -20.67
C LEU A 444 4.66 -3.08 -20.52
N VAL A 445 4.20 -2.87 -19.29
CA VAL A 445 2.94 -2.21 -18.96
C VAL A 445 2.98 -0.75 -19.41
N ALA A 446 4.03 -0.02 -19.00
CA ALA A 446 4.24 1.37 -19.41
C ALA A 446 4.27 1.50 -20.94
N LYS A 447 5.04 0.65 -21.64
CA LYS A 447 5.07 0.63 -23.10
C LYS A 447 3.68 0.48 -23.71
N ARG A 448 2.88 -0.48 -23.23
CA ARG A 448 1.53 -0.75 -23.74
C ARG A 448 0.57 0.42 -23.50
N LEU A 449 0.63 1.04 -22.32
CA LEU A 449 -0.19 2.20 -21.97
C LEU A 449 0.14 3.40 -22.87
N ILE A 450 1.43 3.65 -23.12
CA ILE A 450 1.89 4.73 -24.00
C ILE A 450 1.43 4.46 -25.43
N GLU A 451 1.64 3.25 -25.97
CA GLU A 451 1.18 2.87 -27.31
C GLU A 451 -0.35 2.97 -27.45
N ALA A 452 -1.10 2.56 -26.43
CA ALA A 452 -2.56 2.68 -26.40
C ALA A 452 -2.98 4.16 -26.44
N LYS A 453 -2.36 5.03 -25.63
CA LYS A 453 -2.61 6.47 -25.65
C LYS A 453 -2.32 7.09 -27.02
N GLU A 454 -1.19 6.76 -27.63
CA GLU A 454 -0.83 7.26 -28.96
C GLU A 454 -1.80 6.81 -30.06
N LYS A 455 -2.28 5.55 -29.99
CA LYS A 455 -3.32 5.07 -30.91
C LYS A 455 -4.63 5.83 -30.72
N ARG A 456 -5.04 6.09 -29.47
CA ARG A 456 -6.24 6.88 -29.16
C ARG A 456 -6.14 8.30 -29.71
N LYS A 457 -4.96 8.96 -29.64
CA LYS A 457 -4.76 10.30 -30.21
C LYS A 457 -4.85 10.34 -31.75
N LYS A 458 -4.69 9.20 -32.44
CA LYS A 458 -4.70 9.12 -33.92
C LYS A 458 -6.08 8.82 -34.50
N ASN A 459 -6.98 8.24 -33.70
CA ASN A 459 -8.32 7.84 -34.11
C ASN A 459 -9.33 8.90 -33.70
#